data_AF-A0A1T5BDC6-F1
#
_entry.id   AF-A0A1T5BDC6-F1
#
_cell.length_a   1.000
_cell.length_b   1.000
_cell.length_c   1.000
_cell.angle_alpha   90.00
_cell.angle_beta   90.00
_cell.angle_gamma   90.00
#
_symmetry.space_group_name_H-M   'P 1'
#
loop_
_entity.id
_entity.type
_entity.pdbx_description
1 polymer ?
#
loop_
_entity_poly.entity_id
_entity_poly.type
_entity_poly.pdbx_seq_one_letter_code
_entity_poly.pdbx_strand_id
1 'polypeptide(L)'
;MAKIEVGTILDIEGLSCQVIGFIVYKNPDDGNKKWTEYRLKTKSGERWFSADDVYREYSISAPTRIKANRIGPEWHKVDEGTQVVVRSEGDVDVDPGERASFAEFEDSTEEKTLSLEMWSDGTEVSEGHYVDTKDIRVTGFKKPPKSKSAAGTAVGAVFLWAGLIMVGVLMEVLSSLPSNKKISSYLEKSSNYTYMTSITGQEKQKADVYEYDGYMNTTEDVAKDIIDGVEGNTQLITESTDDSSVSIQTKKEYCLIYVPEDGDVNGDGIDDIYVQISDRKYNYTSNSSPYRASRITSGWYRNSYYSGAYSSDSAKWKKTPSAYETYDGPIIQDLGNGYLDTYSGSVRQASIDARNSDSGGISSGK
;
A
#
# COMPACT_ATOMS: atom_id res chain seq x y z
N MET A 1 6.89 -10.28 -31.96
CA MET A 1 6.43 -11.57 -31.39
C MET A 1 5.04 -11.96 -31.93
N ALA A 2 4.55 -13.20 -31.72
CA ALA A 2 3.13 -13.54 -31.96
C ALA A 2 2.21 -12.72 -31.02
N LYS A 3 0.94 -12.51 -31.36
CA LYS A 3 0.02 -11.73 -30.51
C LYS A 3 -0.23 -12.46 -29.19
N ILE A 4 0.19 -11.86 -28.07
CA ILE A 4 -0.06 -12.35 -26.70
C ILE A 4 -1.24 -11.56 -26.13
N GLU A 5 -2.23 -12.27 -25.58
CA GLU A 5 -3.42 -11.66 -24.96
C GLU A 5 -3.82 -12.45 -23.71
N VAL A 6 -4.76 -11.92 -22.92
CA VAL A 6 -5.23 -12.61 -21.71
C VAL A 6 -5.84 -13.96 -22.10
N GLY A 7 -5.34 -15.02 -21.46
CA GLY A 7 -5.68 -16.41 -21.77
C GLY A 7 -4.65 -17.14 -22.63
N THR A 8 -3.70 -16.45 -23.27
CA THR A 8 -2.60 -17.11 -24.01
C THR A 8 -1.79 -18.03 -23.10
N ILE A 9 -1.43 -19.21 -23.60
CA ILE A 9 -0.50 -20.12 -22.92
C ILE A 9 0.87 -19.96 -23.58
N LEU A 10 1.84 -19.54 -22.77
CA LEU A 10 3.24 -19.42 -23.12
C LEU A 10 4.02 -20.62 -22.58
N ASP A 11 5.03 -21.02 -23.33
CA ASP A 11 6.14 -21.84 -22.86
C ASP A 11 7.38 -20.95 -22.91
N ILE A 12 7.97 -20.69 -21.74
CA ILE A 12 9.16 -19.85 -21.56
C ILE A 12 10.20 -20.74 -20.92
N GLU A 13 11.24 -21.13 -21.67
CA GLU A 13 12.29 -22.05 -21.19
C GLU A 13 11.74 -23.38 -20.64
N GLY A 14 10.66 -23.90 -21.22
CA GLY A 14 9.98 -25.12 -20.75
C GLY A 14 9.02 -24.89 -19.58
N LEU A 15 8.88 -23.66 -19.07
CA LEU A 15 7.87 -23.29 -18.08
C LEU A 15 6.55 -22.94 -18.79
N SER A 16 5.53 -23.77 -18.55
CA SER A 16 4.18 -23.48 -19.04
C SER A 16 3.46 -22.45 -18.17
N CYS A 17 3.09 -21.33 -18.79
CA CYS A 17 2.55 -20.14 -18.17
C CYS A 17 1.22 -19.75 -18.84
N GLN A 18 0.19 -19.44 -18.06
CA GLN A 18 -1.03 -18.82 -18.58
C GLN A 18 -0.96 -17.31 -18.36
N VAL A 19 -1.13 -16.50 -19.40
CA VAL A 19 -1.29 -15.05 -19.29
C VAL A 19 -2.65 -14.77 -18.64
N ILE A 20 -2.63 -14.15 -17.47
CA ILE A 20 -3.83 -13.79 -16.71
C ILE A 20 -4.10 -12.29 -16.71
N GLY A 21 -3.10 -11.48 -17.04
CA GLY A 21 -3.22 -10.05 -17.27
C GLY A 21 -2.01 -9.49 -18.00
N PHE A 22 -2.08 -8.24 -18.43
CA PHE A 22 -0.92 -7.50 -18.92
C PHE A 22 -1.07 -6.01 -18.67
N ILE A 23 0.06 -5.33 -18.67
CA ILE A 23 0.16 -3.87 -18.59
C ILE A 23 1.07 -3.39 -19.71
N VAL A 24 0.65 -2.36 -20.43
CA VAL A 24 1.50 -1.68 -21.42
C VAL A 24 1.97 -0.38 -20.80
N TYR A 25 3.28 -0.23 -20.75
CA TYR A 25 3.94 0.95 -20.22
C TYR A 25 4.43 1.87 -21.32
N LYS A 26 4.76 3.09 -20.91
CA LYS A 26 5.65 3.98 -21.66
C LYS A 26 6.61 4.68 -20.70
N ASN A 27 7.82 4.94 -21.17
CA ASN A 27 8.79 5.80 -20.47
C ASN A 27 8.77 7.21 -21.10
N PRO A 28 8.18 8.24 -20.45
CA PRO A 28 8.15 9.60 -20.99
C PRO A 28 9.55 10.22 -21.13
N ASP A 29 10.48 9.77 -20.29
CA ASP A 29 11.85 10.29 -20.23
C ASP A 29 12.72 9.68 -21.35
N ASP A 30 12.29 8.56 -21.92
CA ASP A 30 12.92 7.90 -23.06
C ASP A 30 12.03 7.90 -24.32
N GLY A 31 11.61 9.09 -24.75
CA GLY A 31 10.91 9.27 -26.03
C GLY A 31 9.54 8.58 -26.12
N ASN A 32 8.92 8.21 -24.99
CA ASN A 32 7.68 7.42 -24.91
C ASN A 32 7.82 6.02 -25.54
N LYS A 33 9.00 5.41 -25.50
CA LYS A 33 9.17 3.97 -25.79
C LYS A 33 8.31 3.14 -24.86
N LYS A 34 7.91 1.96 -25.33
CA LYS A 34 6.89 1.11 -24.70
C LYS A 34 7.35 -0.33 -24.65
N TRP A 35 7.13 -0.95 -23.51
CA TRP A 35 7.20 -2.39 -23.30
C TRP A 35 5.85 -2.89 -22.78
N THR A 36 5.67 -4.21 -22.77
CA THR A 36 4.49 -4.86 -22.18
C THR A 36 4.93 -5.84 -21.11
N GLU A 37 4.33 -5.76 -19.94
CA GLU A 37 4.51 -6.72 -18.86
C GLU A 37 3.31 -7.65 -18.81
N TYR A 38 3.56 -8.95 -18.92
CA TYR A 38 2.54 -9.98 -18.85
C TYR A 38 2.58 -10.65 -17.50
N ARG A 39 1.44 -10.67 -16.82
CA ARG A 39 1.25 -11.42 -15.60
C ARG A 39 0.96 -12.88 -15.91
N LEU A 40 1.78 -13.77 -15.38
CA LEU A 40 1.78 -15.18 -15.70
C LEU A 40 1.38 -16.02 -14.49
N LYS A 41 0.40 -16.89 -14.69
CA LYS A 41 0.07 -17.97 -13.76
C LYS A 41 0.83 -19.23 -14.14
N THR A 42 1.66 -19.72 -13.23
CA THR A 42 2.41 -20.98 -13.38
C THR A 42 1.95 -22.00 -12.34
N LYS A 43 2.47 -23.23 -12.39
CA LYS A 43 2.22 -24.23 -11.33
C LYS A 43 2.90 -23.88 -10.00
N SER A 44 4.01 -23.15 -10.05
CA SER A 44 4.83 -22.79 -8.89
C SER A 44 4.53 -21.38 -8.36
N GLY A 45 3.48 -20.73 -8.85
CA GLY A 45 3.06 -19.40 -8.44
C GLY A 45 3.11 -18.39 -9.59
N GLU A 46 3.11 -17.13 -9.22
CA GLU A 46 3.11 -16.00 -10.15
C GLU A 46 4.50 -15.74 -10.74
N ARG A 47 4.52 -15.31 -12.00
CA ARG A 47 5.69 -14.75 -12.69
C ARG A 47 5.26 -13.54 -13.50
N TRP A 48 6.20 -12.68 -13.81
CA TRP A 48 6.02 -11.57 -14.73
C TRP A 48 6.96 -11.73 -15.91
N PHE A 49 6.46 -11.49 -17.10
CA PHE A 49 7.24 -11.54 -18.32
C PHE A 49 7.26 -10.15 -18.96
N SER A 50 8.44 -9.51 -18.98
CA SER A 50 8.63 -8.25 -19.69
C SER A 50 8.94 -8.55 -21.15
N ALA A 51 8.29 -7.81 -22.05
CA ALA A 51 8.60 -7.82 -23.47
C ALA A 51 8.82 -6.38 -23.95
N ASP A 52 10.09 -6.02 -24.14
CA ASP A 52 10.50 -4.82 -24.84
C ASP A 52 10.88 -5.17 -26.29
N ASP A 53 9.92 -5.00 -27.20
CA ASP A 53 10.15 -5.20 -28.63
C ASP A 53 11.04 -4.10 -29.26
N VAL A 54 11.22 -2.95 -28.60
CA VAL A 54 12.01 -1.81 -29.11
C VAL A 54 13.51 -2.11 -28.98
N TYR A 55 13.92 -2.58 -27.81
CA TYR A 55 15.29 -2.98 -27.50
C TYR A 55 15.56 -4.47 -27.75
N ARG A 56 14.49 -5.26 -27.95
CA ARG A 56 14.52 -6.73 -28.10
C ARG A 56 15.05 -7.42 -26.85
N GLU A 57 14.64 -6.89 -25.70
CA GLU A 57 14.96 -7.41 -24.38
C GLU A 57 13.70 -8.04 -23.79
N TYR A 58 13.89 -9.22 -23.22
CA TYR A 58 12.80 -10.02 -22.65
C TYR A 58 13.30 -10.63 -21.37
N SER A 59 12.48 -10.61 -20.33
CA SER A 59 12.85 -11.13 -19.02
C SER A 59 11.68 -11.87 -18.39
N ILE A 60 12.00 -12.79 -17.48
CA ILE A 60 11.01 -13.36 -16.57
C ILE A 60 11.44 -13.14 -15.13
N SER A 61 10.52 -12.64 -14.31
CA SER A 61 10.79 -12.32 -12.91
C SER A 61 9.73 -12.87 -11.97
N ALA A 62 10.06 -12.90 -10.69
CA ALA A 62 9.15 -13.19 -9.59
C ALA A 62 9.30 -12.11 -8.50
N PRO A 63 8.23 -11.82 -7.73
CA PRO A 63 8.36 -10.97 -6.55
C PRO A 63 9.45 -11.50 -5.61
N THR A 64 10.27 -10.60 -5.04
CA THR A 64 11.32 -10.94 -4.09
C THR A 64 11.34 -9.97 -2.92
N ARG A 65 12.13 -10.29 -1.89
CA ARG A 65 12.33 -9.43 -0.72
C ARG A 65 13.79 -8.99 -0.63
N ILE A 66 14.02 -7.69 -0.59
CA ILE A 66 15.33 -7.13 -0.22
C ILE A 66 15.42 -6.98 1.30
N LYS A 67 16.51 -7.49 1.89
CA LYS A 67 16.72 -7.42 3.35
C LYS A 67 17.01 -5.96 3.74
N ALA A 68 16.30 -5.47 4.76
CA ALA A 68 16.48 -4.13 5.33
C ALA A 68 16.39 -2.98 4.30
N ASN A 69 15.59 -3.14 3.25
CA ASN A 69 15.40 -2.16 2.18
C ASN A 69 16.71 -1.69 1.51
N ARG A 70 17.71 -2.57 1.45
CA ARG A 70 19.03 -2.29 0.87
C ARG A 70 19.31 -3.23 -0.29
N ILE A 71 19.77 -2.65 -1.40
CA ILE A 71 20.31 -3.38 -2.53
C ILE A 71 21.68 -3.94 -2.14
N GLY A 72 21.85 -5.26 -2.29
CA GLY A 72 23.10 -5.94 -1.97
C GLY A 72 24.25 -5.53 -2.90
N PRO A 73 25.51 -5.62 -2.47
CA PRO A 73 26.67 -5.25 -3.26
C PRO A 73 26.88 -6.11 -4.51
N GLU A 74 26.18 -7.25 -4.63
CA GLU A 74 26.18 -8.12 -5.80
C GLU A 74 25.41 -7.53 -6.99
N TRP A 75 24.57 -6.51 -6.76
CA TRP A 75 23.75 -5.85 -7.77
C TRP A 75 24.34 -4.50 -8.15
N HIS A 76 24.37 -4.21 -9.45
CA HIS A 76 24.75 -2.92 -9.98
C HIS A 76 23.61 -2.33 -10.81
N LYS A 77 23.33 -1.04 -10.64
CA LYS A 77 22.23 -0.37 -11.34
C LYS A 77 22.59 -0.17 -12.80
N VAL A 78 21.73 -0.64 -13.71
CA VAL A 78 21.93 -0.56 -15.16
C VAL A 78 20.98 0.42 -15.83
N ASP A 79 19.78 0.60 -15.30
CA ASP A 79 18.82 1.59 -15.81
C ASP A 79 17.95 2.20 -14.70
N GLU A 80 17.36 3.36 -14.98
CA GLU A 80 16.34 3.98 -14.16
C GLU A 80 15.46 4.94 -14.97
N GLY A 81 14.19 5.07 -14.57
CA GLY A 81 13.28 5.96 -15.27
C GLY A 81 11.92 6.09 -14.63
N THR A 82 10.97 6.62 -15.41
CA THR A 82 9.57 6.67 -15.01
C THR A 82 8.73 5.84 -15.96
N GLN A 83 7.93 4.92 -15.43
CA GLN A 83 6.93 4.20 -16.20
C GLN A 83 5.55 4.81 -16.02
N VAL A 84 4.77 4.87 -17.11
CA VAL A 84 3.39 5.36 -17.11
C VAL A 84 2.48 4.33 -17.77
N VAL A 85 1.42 3.93 -17.07
CA VAL A 85 0.44 2.96 -17.57
C VAL A 85 -0.29 3.54 -18.77
N VAL A 86 -0.18 2.88 -19.93
CA VAL A 86 -0.91 3.24 -21.16
C VAL A 86 -2.24 2.51 -21.22
N ARG A 87 -2.24 1.22 -20.90
CA ARG A 87 -3.44 0.37 -20.81
C ARG A 87 -3.11 -0.91 -20.04
N SER A 88 -4.13 -1.50 -19.45
CA SER A 88 -4.09 -2.77 -18.73
C SER A 88 -5.28 -3.65 -19.14
N GLU A 89 -5.15 -4.97 -19.00
CA GLU A 89 -6.26 -5.90 -19.19
C GLU A 89 -6.02 -7.16 -18.34
N GLY A 90 -7.10 -7.77 -17.86
CA GLY A 90 -7.05 -9.00 -17.07
C GLY A 90 -6.81 -8.71 -15.60
N ASP A 91 -6.13 -9.65 -14.94
CA ASP A 91 -5.93 -9.69 -13.49
C ASP A 91 -4.73 -8.81 -13.07
N VAL A 92 -4.88 -7.50 -13.15
CA VAL A 92 -3.87 -6.48 -12.78
C VAL A 92 -4.56 -5.24 -12.17
N ASP A 93 -3.98 -4.63 -11.14
CA ASP A 93 -4.54 -3.47 -10.41
C ASP A 93 -3.79 -2.19 -10.74
N VAL A 94 -3.93 -1.75 -11.99
CA VAL A 94 -3.43 -0.45 -12.43
C VAL A 94 -4.38 0.23 -13.40
N ASP A 95 -4.50 1.54 -13.25
CA ASP A 95 -5.32 2.38 -14.12
C ASP A 95 -4.45 3.13 -15.16
N PRO A 96 -4.95 3.35 -16.39
CA PRO A 96 -4.28 4.20 -17.36
C PRO A 96 -3.94 5.59 -16.80
N GLY A 97 -2.67 5.96 -16.88
CA GLY A 97 -2.13 7.23 -16.37
C GLY A 97 -1.44 7.13 -15.00
N GLU A 98 -1.54 5.99 -14.31
CA GLU A 98 -0.73 5.74 -13.13
C GLU A 98 0.76 5.66 -13.47
N ARG A 99 1.60 5.97 -12.47
CA ARG A 99 3.05 6.15 -12.66
C ARG A 99 3.83 5.51 -11.52
N ALA A 100 4.95 4.91 -11.86
CA ALA A 100 5.99 4.48 -10.94
C ALA A 100 7.34 5.01 -11.42
N SER A 101 8.24 5.34 -10.50
CA SER A 101 9.65 5.39 -10.85
C SER A 101 10.19 3.97 -10.83
N PHE A 102 11.13 3.60 -11.69
CA PHE A 102 11.76 2.30 -11.67
C PHE A 102 13.29 2.40 -11.67
N ALA A 103 13.95 1.37 -11.16
CA ALA A 103 15.38 1.17 -11.27
C ALA A 103 15.66 -0.32 -11.53
N GLU A 104 16.49 -0.60 -12.53
CA GLU A 104 16.88 -1.95 -12.93
C GLU A 104 18.34 -2.20 -12.52
N PHE A 105 18.60 -3.40 -12.04
CA PHE A 105 19.91 -3.83 -11.59
C PHE A 105 20.24 -5.19 -12.18
N GLU A 106 21.53 -5.44 -12.37
CA GLU A 106 22.06 -6.71 -12.84
C GLU A 106 23.13 -7.23 -11.88
N ASP A 107 23.32 -8.54 -11.87
CA ASP A 107 24.46 -9.13 -11.19
C ASP A 107 25.74 -9.02 -12.04
N SER A 108 26.89 -9.42 -11.51
CA SER A 108 28.17 -9.35 -12.25
C SER A 108 28.22 -10.21 -13.51
N THR A 109 27.23 -11.10 -13.73
CA THR A 109 27.16 -11.95 -14.91
C THR A 109 26.27 -11.35 -16.00
N GLU A 110 25.52 -10.29 -15.70
CA GLU A 110 24.52 -9.67 -16.58
C GLU A 110 23.36 -10.63 -16.96
N GLU A 111 23.27 -11.80 -16.32
CA GLU A 111 22.22 -12.79 -16.57
C GLU A 111 21.03 -12.64 -15.61
N LYS A 112 21.33 -12.29 -14.35
CA LYS A 112 20.30 -12.06 -13.34
C LYS A 112 19.93 -10.59 -13.28
N THR A 113 18.65 -10.35 -13.05
CA THR A 113 18.08 -9.02 -12.96
C THR A 113 17.36 -8.84 -11.63
N LEU A 114 17.35 -7.60 -11.15
CA LEU A 114 16.57 -7.16 -10.01
C LEU A 114 15.90 -5.85 -10.39
N SER A 115 14.57 -5.82 -10.36
CA SER A 115 13.77 -4.63 -10.68
C SER A 115 13.20 -4.03 -9.40
N LEU A 116 13.27 -2.70 -9.30
CA LEU A 116 12.63 -1.92 -8.26
C LEU A 116 11.63 -0.97 -8.90
N GLU A 117 10.39 -1.02 -8.45
CA GLU A 117 9.34 -0.11 -8.88
C GLU A 117 8.78 0.67 -7.69
N MET A 118 9.06 1.96 -7.67
CA MET A 118 8.59 2.90 -6.67
C MET A 118 7.28 3.53 -7.14
N TRP A 119 6.19 2.87 -6.78
CA TRP A 119 4.84 3.36 -6.92
C TRP A 119 4.53 4.41 -5.85
N SER A 120 3.46 5.17 -6.10
CA SER A 120 3.03 6.13 -5.10
C SER A 120 2.62 5.47 -3.77
N ASP A 121 2.12 4.23 -3.78
CA ASP A 121 1.70 3.44 -2.60
C ASP A 121 2.74 2.42 -2.10
N GLY A 122 3.91 2.30 -2.72
CA GLY A 122 4.96 1.42 -2.21
C GLY A 122 6.08 1.20 -3.20
N THR A 123 7.11 0.48 -2.74
CA THR A 123 8.16 -0.02 -3.61
C THR A 123 7.95 -1.52 -3.79
N GLU A 124 7.79 -1.95 -5.03
CA GLU A 124 7.75 -3.36 -5.40
C GLU A 124 9.15 -3.80 -5.86
N VAL A 125 9.54 -5.02 -5.53
CA VAL A 125 10.85 -5.57 -5.88
C VAL A 125 10.71 -6.96 -6.45
N SER A 126 11.44 -7.24 -7.52
CA SER A 126 11.48 -8.56 -8.14
C SER A 126 12.89 -8.98 -8.49
N GLU A 127 13.10 -10.29 -8.57
CA GLU A 127 14.31 -10.89 -9.11
C GLU A 127 13.93 -11.78 -10.29
N GLY A 128 14.76 -11.78 -11.32
CA GLY A 128 14.52 -12.50 -12.56
C GLY A 128 15.79 -12.73 -13.35
N HIS A 129 15.61 -13.04 -14.63
CA HIS A 129 16.69 -13.21 -15.59
C HIS A 129 16.19 -12.92 -17.02
N TYR A 130 17.12 -12.59 -17.90
CA TYR A 130 16.81 -12.39 -19.32
C TYR A 130 16.47 -13.71 -20.00
N VAL A 131 15.61 -13.65 -21.02
CA VAL A 131 15.17 -14.82 -21.78
C VAL A 131 15.38 -14.57 -23.27
N ASP A 132 15.97 -15.56 -23.94
CA ASP A 132 16.15 -15.54 -25.38
C ASP A 132 14.80 -15.71 -26.13
N THR A 133 14.62 -14.94 -27.20
CA THR A 133 13.41 -15.04 -28.06
C THR A 133 13.10 -16.44 -28.60
N LYS A 134 14.12 -17.30 -28.78
CA LYS A 134 13.97 -18.68 -29.28
C LYS A 134 13.32 -19.61 -28.24
N ASP A 135 13.37 -19.23 -26.98
CA ASP A 135 12.89 -19.98 -25.82
C ASP A 135 11.51 -19.52 -25.37
N ILE A 136 10.87 -18.62 -26.13
CA ILE A 136 9.53 -18.11 -25.87
C ILE A 136 8.58 -18.61 -26.97
N ARG A 137 7.57 -19.39 -26.60
CA ARG A 137 6.64 -20.02 -27.55
C ARG A 137 5.20 -19.88 -27.09
N VAL A 138 4.31 -19.49 -28.01
CA VAL A 138 2.86 -19.61 -27.79
C VAL A 138 2.45 -21.04 -28.05
N THR A 139 1.92 -21.72 -27.04
CA THR A 139 1.55 -23.15 -27.11
C THR A 139 0.04 -23.39 -27.06
N GLY A 140 -0.76 -22.37 -26.72
CA GLY A 140 -2.21 -22.50 -26.70
C GLY A 140 -2.95 -21.28 -26.20
N PHE A 141 -4.23 -21.47 -25.90
CA PHE A 141 -5.12 -20.44 -25.37
C PHE A 141 -6.18 -21.07 -24.45
N LYS A 142 -6.43 -20.44 -23.30
CA LYS A 142 -7.45 -20.82 -22.33
C LYS A 142 -8.27 -19.60 -21.93
N LYS A 143 -9.55 -19.63 -22.30
CA LYS A 143 -10.48 -18.52 -22.04
C LYS A 143 -10.65 -18.29 -20.53
N PRO A 144 -10.48 -17.05 -20.03
CA PRO A 144 -10.69 -16.74 -18.62
C PRO A 144 -12.18 -16.86 -18.23
N PRO A 145 -12.49 -17.27 -16.98
CA PRO A 145 -13.87 -17.33 -16.49
C PRO A 145 -14.49 -15.93 -16.44
N LYS A 146 -15.76 -15.78 -16.87
CA LYS A 146 -16.50 -14.51 -16.78
C LYS A 146 -16.85 -14.21 -15.31
N SER A 147 -16.52 -13.03 -14.80
CA SER A 147 -17.03 -12.57 -13.50
C SER A 147 -18.56 -12.46 -13.55
N LYS A 148 -19.24 -13.05 -12.56
CA LYS A 148 -20.71 -12.97 -12.42
C LYS A 148 -21.04 -11.91 -11.37
N SER A 149 -21.73 -10.84 -11.76
CA SER A 149 -22.42 -9.95 -10.81
C SER A 149 -23.57 -10.73 -10.15
N ALA A 150 -23.57 -10.83 -8.83
CA ALA A 150 -24.62 -11.53 -8.09
C ALA A 150 -25.83 -10.61 -7.80
N ALA A 151 -27.03 -11.11 -8.05
CA ALA A 151 -28.28 -10.57 -7.53
C ALA A 151 -29.15 -11.72 -6.99
N GLY A 152 -29.58 -11.60 -5.72
CA GLY A 152 -30.91 -12.01 -5.26
C GLY A 152 -31.20 -13.46 -4.85
N THR A 153 -31.12 -13.69 -3.53
CA THR A 153 -32.08 -14.39 -2.63
C THR A 153 -32.63 -15.81 -2.92
N ALA A 154 -32.43 -16.72 -1.96
CA ALA A 154 -33.52 -17.48 -1.28
C ALA A 154 -33.03 -18.14 0.03
N VAL A 155 -33.93 -18.19 1.00
CA VAL A 155 -33.75 -18.45 2.44
C VAL A 155 -33.98 -19.93 2.81
N GLY A 156 -33.28 -20.43 3.84
CA GLY A 156 -33.92 -21.22 4.90
C GLY A 156 -33.40 -22.65 5.19
N ALA A 157 -32.96 -22.83 6.45
CA ALA A 157 -32.89 -24.09 7.21
C ALA A 157 -31.64 -25.01 7.10
N VAL A 158 -30.49 -24.54 7.62
CA VAL A 158 -29.40 -25.40 8.17
C VAL A 158 -28.89 -24.85 9.53
N PHE A 159 -29.76 -24.15 10.26
CA PHE A 159 -29.40 -23.13 11.25
C PHE A 159 -28.78 -23.56 12.59
N LEU A 160 -28.41 -24.83 12.82
CA LEU A 160 -27.87 -25.21 14.15
C LEU A 160 -26.56 -26.02 14.15
N TRP A 161 -25.99 -26.31 12.98
CA TRP A 161 -24.60 -26.81 12.85
C TRP A 161 -23.70 -25.90 12.00
N ALA A 162 -24.31 -24.97 11.25
CA ALA A 162 -23.60 -23.95 10.49
C ALA A 162 -23.03 -22.81 11.38
N GLY A 163 -23.44 -22.68 12.64
CA GLY A 163 -23.03 -21.58 13.53
C GLY A 163 -21.54 -21.60 13.91
N LEU A 164 -20.91 -22.77 14.02
CA LEU A 164 -19.48 -22.87 14.38
C LEU A 164 -18.56 -22.84 13.15
N ILE A 165 -19.05 -23.27 11.99
CA ILE A 165 -18.32 -23.13 10.70
C ILE A 165 -18.49 -21.69 10.18
N MET A 166 -19.62 -21.03 10.43
CA MET A 166 -19.84 -19.63 10.06
C MET A 166 -18.92 -18.67 10.81
N VAL A 167 -18.47 -18.92 12.05
CA VAL A 167 -17.51 -18.02 12.69
C VAL A 167 -16.11 -18.14 12.06
N GLY A 168 -15.68 -19.36 11.71
CA GLY A 168 -14.42 -19.59 11.00
C GLY A 168 -14.42 -19.04 9.57
N VAL A 169 -15.52 -19.24 8.84
CA VAL A 169 -15.68 -18.75 7.46
C VAL A 169 -16.04 -17.26 7.40
N LEU A 170 -16.68 -16.68 8.43
CA LEU A 170 -16.93 -15.23 8.48
C LEU A 170 -15.64 -14.44 8.71
N MET A 171 -14.67 -14.97 9.47
CA MET A 171 -13.31 -14.40 9.55
C MET A 171 -12.55 -14.50 8.22
N GLU A 172 -12.76 -15.57 7.45
CA GLU A 172 -12.16 -15.76 6.12
C GLU A 172 -12.88 -14.99 4.99
N VAL A 173 -14.13 -14.58 5.18
CA VAL A 173 -14.89 -13.76 4.23
C VAL A 173 -14.73 -12.26 4.53
N LEU A 174 -14.46 -11.86 5.79
CA LEU A 174 -14.09 -10.47 6.10
C LEU A 174 -12.76 -10.06 5.46
N SER A 175 -11.84 -10.99 5.18
CA SER A 175 -10.60 -10.73 4.42
C SER A 175 -10.81 -10.65 2.90
N SER A 176 -12.03 -10.86 2.41
CA SER A 176 -12.39 -10.73 0.99
C SER A 176 -13.26 -9.49 0.68
N LEU A 177 -13.41 -8.58 1.65
CA LEU A 177 -13.97 -7.26 1.41
C LEU A 177 -12.93 -6.41 0.66
N PRO A 178 -13.35 -5.58 -0.33
CA PRO A 178 -12.43 -4.72 -1.06
C PRO A 178 -11.63 -3.86 -0.08
N SER A 179 -10.29 -3.94 -0.18
CA SER A 179 -9.39 -3.26 0.75
C SER A 179 -9.71 -1.78 0.75
N ASN A 180 -10.27 -1.30 1.87
CA ASN A 180 -10.39 0.12 2.05
C ASN A 180 -9.06 0.58 2.61
N LYS A 181 -8.12 0.91 1.72
CA LYS A 181 -6.78 1.43 2.01
C LYS A 181 -6.77 2.73 2.87
N LYS A 182 -7.93 3.18 3.37
CA LYS A 182 -8.12 4.35 4.22
C LYS A 182 -8.28 3.96 5.68
N ILE A 183 -7.60 4.69 6.56
CA ILE A 183 -7.69 4.51 8.01
C ILE A 183 -9.12 4.80 8.48
N SER A 184 -9.75 5.89 8.05
CA SER A 184 -11.09 6.27 8.54
C SER A 184 -12.13 5.17 8.31
N SER A 185 -12.02 4.49 7.18
CA SER A 185 -12.93 3.42 6.82
C SER A 185 -12.64 2.09 7.51
N TYR A 186 -11.39 1.85 7.88
CA TYR A 186 -11.04 0.73 8.74
C TYR A 186 -11.63 0.94 10.14
N LEU A 187 -11.42 2.13 10.73
CA LEU A 187 -11.96 2.50 12.04
C LEU A 187 -13.49 2.42 12.09
N GLU A 188 -14.19 2.92 11.06
CA GLU A 188 -15.65 2.87 10.99
C GLU A 188 -16.23 1.45 10.94
N LYS A 189 -15.50 0.49 10.37
CA LYS A 189 -15.96 -0.89 10.18
C LYS A 189 -15.53 -1.83 11.30
N SER A 190 -14.43 -1.53 11.97
CA SER A 190 -13.87 -2.38 13.00
C SER A 190 -14.67 -2.27 14.29
N SER A 191 -14.95 -3.42 14.92
CA SER A 191 -15.65 -3.47 16.22
C SER A 191 -14.77 -3.03 17.39
N ASN A 192 -13.47 -2.81 17.17
CA ASN A 192 -12.54 -2.38 18.20
C ASN A 192 -12.51 -0.86 18.40
N TYR A 193 -13.28 -0.09 17.61
CA TYR A 193 -13.26 1.37 17.65
C TYR A 193 -14.68 1.92 17.83
N THR A 194 -14.92 2.62 18.93
CA THR A 194 -16.17 3.32 19.18
C THR A 194 -16.04 4.79 18.81
N TYR A 195 -16.94 5.26 17.94
CA TYR A 195 -16.99 6.67 17.58
C TYR A 195 -17.37 7.54 18.79
N MET A 196 -16.53 8.53 19.10
CA MET A 196 -16.72 9.44 20.23
C MET A 196 -17.28 10.78 19.80
N THR A 197 -16.60 11.44 18.86
CA THR A 197 -16.97 12.80 18.43
C THR A 197 -16.31 13.20 17.11
N SER A 198 -16.62 14.41 16.65
CA SER A 198 -15.97 15.04 15.49
C SER A 198 -15.60 16.48 15.82
N ILE A 199 -14.32 16.81 15.67
CA ILE A 199 -13.79 18.17 15.83
C ILE A 199 -13.97 18.90 14.50
N THR A 200 -14.72 19.99 14.52
CA THR A 200 -14.85 20.86 13.34
C THR A 200 -13.70 21.86 13.30
N GLY A 201 -12.93 21.82 12.23
CA GLY A 201 -11.85 22.76 11.94
C GLY A 201 -12.26 23.83 10.93
N GLN A 202 -11.26 24.54 10.43
CA GLN A 202 -11.38 25.55 9.39
C GLN A 202 -11.73 24.90 8.03
N GLU A 203 -12.13 25.72 7.05
CA GLU A 203 -12.45 25.25 5.69
C GLU A 203 -13.48 24.10 5.63
N LYS A 204 -14.39 24.06 6.64
CA LYS A 204 -15.41 23.01 6.83
C LYS A 204 -14.81 21.61 6.92
N GLN A 205 -13.54 21.49 7.27
CA GLN A 205 -12.87 20.22 7.49
C GLN A 205 -13.23 19.68 8.87
N LYS A 206 -13.16 18.35 9.02
CA LYS A 206 -13.42 17.68 10.29
C LYS A 206 -12.35 16.63 10.58
N ALA A 207 -12.15 16.36 11.86
CA ALA A 207 -11.42 15.22 12.36
C ALA A 207 -12.35 14.40 13.25
N ASP A 208 -12.45 13.11 12.96
CA ASP A 208 -13.25 12.19 13.77
C ASP A 208 -12.37 11.55 14.83
N VAL A 209 -12.97 11.26 15.98
CA VAL A 209 -12.27 10.70 17.14
C VAL A 209 -12.97 9.41 17.54
N TYR A 210 -12.17 8.37 17.72
CA TYR A 210 -12.59 7.06 18.17
C TYR A 210 -11.88 6.70 19.46
N GLU A 211 -12.57 6.01 20.36
CA GLU A 211 -11.98 5.28 21.48
C GLU A 211 -11.71 3.84 21.04
N TYR A 212 -10.56 3.30 21.43
CA TYR A 212 -10.21 1.91 21.17
C TYR A 212 -10.68 1.02 22.31
N ASP A 213 -11.61 0.10 22.01
CA ASP A 213 -12.23 -0.83 22.97
C ASP A 213 -11.69 -2.27 22.87
N GLY A 214 -10.61 -2.47 22.13
CA GLY A 214 -10.02 -3.79 21.92
C GLY A 214 -9.14 -4.25 23.10
N TYR A 215 -8.59 -5.46 23.00
CA TYR A 215 -7.77 -6.06 24.07
C TYR A 215 -6.36 -5.47 24.23
N MET A 216 -5.97 -4.51 23.40
CA MET A 216 -4.64 -3.91 23.40
C MET A 216 -4.61 -2.75 24.39
N ASN A 217 -3.46 -2.54 25.04
CA ASN A 217 -3.31 -1.55 26.12
C ASN A 217 -2.19 -0.53 25.86
N THR A 218 -1.66 -0.47 24.64
CA THR A 218 -0.62 0.51 24.27
C THR A 218 -0.94 1.18 22.93
N THR A 219 -0.49 2.42 22.79
CA THR A 219 -0.59 3.18 21.53
C THR A 219 0.16 2.51 20.39
N GLU A 220 1.24 1.78 20.68
CA GLU A 220 1.99 0.97 19.72
C GLU A 220 1.15 -0.19 19.15
N ASP A 221 0.45 -0.92 20.02
CA ASP A 221 -0.39 -2.04 19.60
C ASP A 221 -1.59 -1.58 18.78
N VAL A 222 -2.22 -0.47 19.17
CA VAL A 222 -3.28 0.17 18.38
C VAL A 222 -2.74 0.66 17.03
N ALA A 223 -1.50 1.18 17.00
CA ALA A 223 -0.86 1.54 15.75
C ALA A 223 -0.66 0.32 14.83
N LYS A 224 -0.22 -0.83 15.36
CA LYS A 224 -0.09 -2.07 14.59
C LYS A 224 -1.43 -2.55 14.05
N ASP A 225 -2.49 -2.52 14.85
CA ASP A 225 -3.85 -2.89 14.44
C ASP A 225 -4.33 -2.01 13.27
N ILE A 226 -4.11 -0.69 13.34
CA ILE A 226 -4.43 0.23 12.23
C ILE A 226 -3.57 -0.08 11.01
N ILE A 227 -2.26 -0.26 11.17
CA ILE A 227 -1.32 -0.58 10.10
C ILE A 227 -1.75 -1.87 9.38
N ASP A 228 -2.12 -2.91 10.13
CA ASP A 228 -2.62 -4.18 9.59
C ASP A 228 -3.96 -3.97 8.88
N GLY A 229 -4.86 -3.21 9.51
CA GLY A 229 -6.18 -2.86 8.97
C GLY A 229 -6.14 -2.11 7.64
N VAL A 230 -5.09 -1.32 7.40
CA VAL A 230 -4.84 -0.65 6.12
C VAL A 230 -3.79 -1.34 5.26
N GLU A 231 -3.43 -2.58 5.59
CA GLU A 231 -2.49 -3.41 4.84
C GLU A 231 -1.13 -2.73 4.62
N GLY A 232 -0.67 -2.01 5.63
CA GLY A 232 0.57 -1.25 5.61
C GLY A 232 0.54 -0.03 4.71
N ASN A 233 -0.61 0.43 4.18
CA ASN A 233 -0.71 1.61 3.30
C ASN A 233 -0.49 2.94 4.04
N THR A 234 0.76 3.20 4.41
CA THR A 234 1.23 4.38 5.14
C THR A 234 2.34 5.10 4.36
N GLN A 235 2.59 6.36 4.66
CA GLN A 235 3.69 7.14 4.09
C GLN A 235 4.80 7.40 5.10
N LEU A 236 4.41 7.61 6.36
CA LEU A 236 5.33 7.95 7.43
C LEU A 236 4.67 7.62 8.76
N ILE A 237 5.41 6.95 9.62
CA ILE A 237 5.03 6.71 11.00
C ILE A 237 6.08 7.35 11.91
N THR A 238 5.61 8.11 12.90
CA THR A 238 6.48 8.71 13.92
C THR A 238 5.89 8.52 15.31
N GLU A 239 6.76 8.35 16.29
CA GLU A 239 6.40 8.12 17.68
C GLU A 239 7.04 9.16 18.59
N SER A 240 6.26 9.66 19.54
CA SER A 240 6.68 10.62 20.56
C SER A 240 7.45 9.89 21.65
N THR A 241 8.67 10.36 21.96
CA THR A 241 9.45 9.84 23.08
C THR A 241 8.95 10.33 24.44
N ASP A 242 8.07 11.34 24.46
CA ASP A 242 7.65 12.01 25.70
C ASP A 242 6.38 11.40 26.29
N ASP A 243 5.46 10.95 25.44
CA ASP A 243 4.12 10.47 25.84
C ASP A 243 3.64 9.25 25.03
N SER A 244 4.52 8.62 24.25
CA SER A 244 4.23 7.45 23.41
C SER A 244 3.13 7.67 22.36
N SER A 245 2.75 8.92 22.07
CA SER A 245 1.80 9.22 21.00
C SER A 245 2.36 8.78 19.64
N VAL A 246 1.56 8.07 18.86
CA VAL A 246 1.94 7.63 17.51
C VAL A 246 1.15 8.41 16.48
N SER A 247 1.81 8.86 15.42
CA SER A 247 1.13 9.45 14.27
C SER A 247 1.39 8.65 13.01
N ILE A 248 0.34 8.37 12.25
CA ILE A 248 0.38 7.66 10.98
C ILE A 248 -0.09 8.61 9.88
N GLN A 249 0.78 8.85 8.90
CA GLN A 249 0.46 9.63 7.72
C GLN A 249 0.17 8.69 6.56
N THR A 250 -0.90 8.94 5.81
CA THR A 250 -1.13 8.33 4.49
C THR A 250 -1.13 9.41 3.41
N LYS A 251 -1.31 9.02 2.14
CA LYS A 251 -1.47 10.00 1.04
C LYS A 251 -2.61 11.00 1.27
N LYS A 252 -3.66 10.58 1.98
CA LYS A 252 -4.91 11.33 2.09
C LYS A 252 -5.24 11.71 3.53
N GLU A 253 -4.80 10.91 4.49
CA GLU A 253 -5.22 11.01 5.88
C GLU A 253 -4.05 11.23 6.82
N TYR A 254 -4.36 11.78 7.99
CA TYR A 254 -3.45 11.90 9.11
C TYR A 254 -4.15 11.40 10.37
N CYS A 255 -3.53 10.41 10.98
CA CYS A 255 -4.01 9.72 12.17
C CYS A 255 -3.08 10.05 13.35
N LEU A 256 -3.67 10.31 14.52
CA LEU A 256 -2.98 10.41 15.80
C LEU A 256 -3.58 9.38 16.75
N ILE A 257 -2.72 8.62 17.41
CA ILE A 257 -3.05 7.61 18.42
C ILE A 257 -2.38 8.06 19.72
N TYR A 258 -3.17 8.23 20.78
CA TYR A 258 -2.70 8.85 22.02
C TYR A 258 -3.56 8.47 23.22
N VAL A 259 -2.99 8.62 24.41
CA VAL A 259 -3.73 8.56 25.67
C VAL A 259 -4.28 9.96 25.98
N PRO A 260 -5.59 10.13 26.27
CA PRO A 260 -6.14 11.43 26.65
C PRO A 260 -5.52 11.93 27.96
N GLU A 261 -5.57 13.24 28.22
CA GLU A 261 -4.94 13.88 29.39
C GLU A 261 -5.44 13.32 30.72
N ASP A 262 -6.70 12.88 30.77
CA ASP A 262 -7.29 12.26 31.96
C ASP A 262 -6.81 10.81 32.18
N GLY A 263 -6.17 10.18 31.18
CA GLY A 263 -5.76 8.77 31.19
C GLY A 263 -6.96 7.84 31.05
N ASP A 264 -7.59 7.54 32.17
CA ASP A 264 -8.79 6.69 32.31
C ASP A 264 -10.05 7.58 32.34
N VAL A 265 -10.65 7.81 31.17
CA VAL A 265 -11.86 8.63 31.00
C VAL A 265 -13.11 7.84 31.38
N ASN A 266 -13.13 6.52 31.16
CA ASN A 266 -14.31 5.69 31.40
C ASN A 266 -14.41 5.17 32.86
N GLY A 267 -13.33 5.26 33.64
CA GLY A 267 -13.24 4.92 35.05
C GLY A 267 -13.06 3.43 35.35
N ASP A 268 -12.58 2.63 34.40
CA ASP A 268 -12.39 1.19 34.55
C ASP A 268 -11.04 0.78 35.18
N GLY A 269 -10.16 1.75 35.42
CA GLY A 269 -8.84 1.58 36.01
C GLY A 269 -7.71 1.35 35.00
N ILE A 270 -7.97 1.53 33.70
CA ILE A 270 -7.00 1.41 32.61
C ILE A 270 -7.00 2.71 31.80
N ASP A 271 -5.83 3.14 31.34
CA ASP A 271 -5.74 4.31 30.45
C ASP A 271 -6.43 4.03 29.11
N ASP A 272 -7.31 4.94 28.69
CA ASP A 272 -7.99 4.88 27.41
C ASP A 272 -7.04 5.25 26.27
N ILE A 273 -7.31 4.74 25.06
CA ILE A 273 -6.55 5.09 23.86
C ILE A 273 -7.49 5.69 22.83
N TYR A 274 -7.21 6.94 22.45
CA TYR A 274 -7.96 7.66 21.44
C TYR A 274 -7.24 7.67 20.11
N VAL A 275 -8.03 7.54 19.04
CA VAL A 275 -7.59 7.63 17.66
C VAL A 275 -8.30 8.78 16.97
N GLN A 276 -7.56 9.83 16.66
CA GLN A 276 -8.07 10.97 15.90
C GLN A 276 -7.62 10.86 14.44
N ILE A 277 -8.58 10.81 13.53
CA ILE A 277 -8.36 10.66 12.09
C ILE A 277 -8.96 11.83 11.31
N SER A 278 -8.25 12.28 10.29
CA SER A 278 -8.74 13.36 9.42
C SER A 278 -8.14 13.27 8.02
N ASP A 279 -8.80 13.90 7.04
CA ASP A 279 -8.12 14.24 5.79
C ASP A 279 -6.95 15.20 6.08
N ARG A 280 -5.85 15.07 5.34
CA ARG A 280 -4.67 15.94 5.50
C ARG A 280 -4.99 17.44 5.36
N LYS A 281 -6.07 17.79 4.66
CA LYS A 281 -6.54 19.17 4.51
C LYS A 281 -7.03 19.76 5.84
N TYR A 282 -7.62 18.94 6.72
CA TYR A 282 -7.97 19.37 8.08
C TYR A 282 -6.73 19.90 8.77
N ASN A 283 -5.66 19.10 8.84
CA ASN A 283 -4.42 19.51 9.52
C ASN A 283 -3.80 20.72 8.85
N TYR A 284 -3.70 20.74 7.52
CA TYR A 284 -3.17 21.90 6.80
C TYR A 284 -3.85 23.22 7.18
N THR A 285 -5.18 23.20 7.34
CA THR A 285 -6.00 24.41 7.55
C THR A 285 -6.31 24.68 9.03
N SER A 286 -6.15 23.69 9.91
CA SER A 286 -6.64 23.73 11.29
C SER A 286 -5.53 23.81 12.33
N ASN A 287 -5.77 24.66 13.33
CA ASN A 287 -4.93 24.79 14.53
C ASN A 287 -5.63 24.21 15.78
N SER A 288 -6.72 23.47 15.61
CA SER A 288 -7.42 22.82 16.72
C SER A 288 -6.53 21.77 17.40
N SER A 289 -6.53 21.77 18.73
CA SER A 289 -5.91 20.70 19.51
C SER A 289 -6.68 19.37 19.34
N PRO A 290 -6.02 18.22 19.43
CA PRO A 290 -6.71 16.93 19.46
C PRO A 290 -7.63 16.81 20.70
N TYR A 291 -8.67 15.99 20.58
CA TYR A 291 -9.72 15.87 21.61
C TYR A 291 -9.17 15.34 22.94
N ARG A 292 -9.35 16.08 24.04
CA ARG A 292 -8.80 15.72 25.36
C ARG A 292 -7.30 15.42 25.38
N ALA A 293 -6.53 15.92 24.42
CA ALA A 293 -5.10 15.67 24.37
C ALA A 293 -4.34 16.56 25.34
N SER A 294 -3.28 16.02 25.95
CA SER A 294 -2.35 16.81 26.74
C SER A 294 -1.65 17.88 25.89
N ARG A 295 -0.97 18.82 26.55
CA ARG A 295 -0.13 19.80 25.85
C ARG A 295 1.01 19.15 25.06
N ILE A 296 1.59 18.06 25.59
CA ILE A 296 2.69 17.32 24.95
C ILE A 296 2.18 16.69 23.66
N THR A 297 1.09 15.93 23.75
CA THR A 297 0.40 15.28 22.63
C THR A 297 -0.02 16.29 21.56
N SER A 298 -0.59 17.43 21.97
CA SER A 298 -0.99 18.50 21.06
C SER A 298 0.20 19.10 20.30
N GLY A 299 1.35 19.26 20.98
CA GLY A 299 2.60 19.68 20.37
C GLY A 299 3.12 18.66 19.37
N TRP A 300 3.18 17.40 19.78
CA TRP A 300 3.59 16.27 18.94
C TRP A 300 2.76 16.15 17.67
N TYR A 301 1.43 16.18 17.81
CA TYR A 301 0.48 16.16 16.69
C TYR A 301 0.80 17.20 15.63
N ARG A 302 1.17 18.43 16.05
CA ARG A 302 1.53 19.49 15.11
C ARG A 302 2.92 19.31 14.53
N ASN A 303 3.91 18.95 15.36
CA ASN A 303 5.29 18.73 14.95
C ASN A 303 5.40 17.62 13.89
N SER A 304 4.73 16.49 14.11
CA SER A 304 4.75 15.36 13.18
C SER A 304 4.13 15.70 11.84
N TYR A 305 2.93 16.30 11.83
CA TYR A 305 2.30 16.75 10.59
C TYR A 305 3.19 17.75 9.83
N TYR A 306 3.75 18.73 10.54
CA TYR A 306 4.60 19.73 9.91
C TYR A 306 5.85 19.12 9.29
N SER A 307 6.50 18.20 10.01
CA SER A 307 7.75 17.57 9.59
C SER A 307 7.54 16.62 8.40
N GLY A 308 6.43 15.87 8.39
CA GLY A 308 6.19 14.83 7.36
C GLY A 308 5.32 15.26 6.17
N ALA A 309 4.29 16.06 6.40
CA ALA A 309 3.21 16.27 5.44
C ALA A 309 3.10 17.70 4.91
N TYR A 310 3.43 18.71 5.71
CA TYR A 310 3.17 20.12 5.36
C TYR A 310 3.81 20.55 4.03
N SER A 311 5.05 20.16 3.75
CA SER A 311 5.74 20.56 2.51
C SER A 311 4.95 20.13 1.25
N SER A 312 4.53 18.87 1.17
CA SER A 312 3.75 18.37 0.03
C SER A 312 2.33 18.95 -0.02
N ASP A 313 1.70 19.13 1.13
CA ASP A 313 0.36 19.71 1.23
C ASP A 313 0.32 21.20 0.89
N SER A 314 1.35 21.96 1.26
CA SER A 314 1.48 23.38 0.93
C SER A 314 1.57 23.60 -0.59
N ALA A 315 2.27 22.71 -1.31
CA ALA A 315 2.31 22.74 -2.76
C ALA A 315 0.93 22.43 -3.37
N LYS A 316 0.21 21.45 -2.81
CA LYS A 316 -1.12 21.01 -3.25
C LYS A 316 -2.20 22.07 -2.99
N TRP A 317 -2.13 22.75 -1.85
CA TRP A 317 -3.15 23.69 -1.39
C TRP A 317 -2.66 25.14 -1.30
N LYS A 318 -1.69 25.54 -2.13
CA LYS A 318 -1.07 26.88 -2.18
C LYS A 318 -2.00 28.11 -2.24
N LYS A 319 -3.30 27.92 -2.48
CA LYS A 319 -4.34 28.98 -2.50
C LYS A 319 -5.25 28.95 -1.27
N THR A 320 -5.03 28.03 -0.35
CA THR A 320 -5.78 27.87 0.89
C THR A 320 -4.88 28.35 2.02
N PRO A 321 -5.36 29.21 2.93
CA PRO A 321 -4.58 29.60 4.11
C PRO A 321 -4.20 28.38 4.95
N SER A 322 -2.98 28.37 5.49
CA SER A 322 -2.53 27.28 6.36
C SER A 322 -2.42 27.72 7.82
N ALA A 323 -2.81 26.81 8.72
CA ALA A 323 -2.53 26.92 10.15
C ALA A 323 -1.03 26.83 10.50
N TYR A 324 -0.19 26.53 9.49
CA TYR A 324 1.25 26.37 9.62
C TYR A 324 2.08 27.46 8.93
N GLU A 325 1.45 28.49 8.34
CA GLU A 325 2.18 29.59 7.66
C GLU A 325 3.21 30.28 8.57
N THR A 326 2.88 30.42 9.85
CA THR A 326 3.75 31.03 10.87
C THR A 326 4.19 30.02 11.92
N TYR A 327 4.21 28.73 11.59
CA TYR A 327 4.62 27.69 12.55
C TYR A 327 6.12 27.73 12.78
N ASP A 328 6.51 27.80 14.05
CA ASP A 328 7.88 27.87 14.54
C ASP A 328 8.22 26.71 15.50
N GLY A 329 7.39 25.67 15.54
CA GLY A 329 7.62 24.48 16.34
C GLY A 329 8.79 23.62 15.84
N PRO A 330 9.27 22.67 16.66
CA PRO A 330 10.40 21.82 16.30
C PRO A 330 10.08 20.94 15.09
N ILE A 331 11.14 20.67 14.31
CA ILE A 331 11.11 19.74 13.18
C ILE A 331 11.71 18.42 13.64
N ILE A 332 10.97 17.33 13.43
CA ILE A 332 11.45 15.97 13.69
C ILE A 332 12.45 15.62 12.58
N GLN A 333 13.70 15.33 12.96
CA GLN A 333 14.79 15.12 12.01
C GLN A 333 14.87 13.65 11.53
N ASP A 334 14.57 12.69 12.40
CA ASP A 334 14.67 11.25 12.11
C ASP A 334 13.31 10.66 11.72
N LEU A 335 12.77 11.11 10.58
CA LEU A 335 11.52 10.62 10.03
C LEU A 335 11.70 9.29 9.29
N GLY A 336 10.76 8.35 9.45
CA GLY A 336 10.60 7.21 8.53
C GLY A 336 11.61 6.07 8.69
N ASN A 337 12.19 5.89 9.89
CA ASN A 337 13.08 4.76 10.19
C ASN A 337 12.76 4.10 11.55
N GLY A 338 11.57 4.37 12.10
CA GLY A 338 11.12 3.81 13.36
C GLY A 338 10.75 2.32 13.25
N TYR A 339 10.67 1.64 14.39
CA TYR A 339 10.23 0.24 14.45
C TYR A 339 8.87 0.02 13.77
N LEU A 340 7.89 0.90 14.03
CA LEU A 340 6.57 0.83 13.41
C LEU A 340 6.59 1.10 11.90
N ASP A 341 7.54 1.90 11.41
CA ASP A 341 7.73 2.14 9.98
C ASP A 341 8.24 0.86 9.29
N THR A 342 9.21 0.19 9.93
CA THR A 342 9.71 -1.13 9.50
C THR A 342 8.60 -2.18 9.54
N TYR A 343 7.79 -2.19 10.60
CA TYR A 343 6.62 -3.06 10.72
C TYR A 343 5.63 -2.82 9.58
N SER A 344 5.27 -1.57 9.32
CA SER A 344 4.36 -1.21 8.23
C SER A 344 4.89 -1.64 6.86
N GLY A 345 6.20 -1.54 6.62
CA GLY A 345 6.82 -2.07 5.41
C GLY A 345 6.67 -3.59 5.30
N SER A 346 6.85 -4.32 6.41
CA SER A 346 6.67 -5.78 6.44
C SER A 346 5.23 -6.22 6.23
N VAL A 347 4.25 -5.49 6.80
CA VAL A 347 2.82 -5.74 6.62
C VAL A 347 2.41 -5.44 5.20
N ARG A 348 2.89 -4.33 4.63
CA ARG A 348 2.64 -3.99 3.23
C ARG A 348 3.19 -5.07 2.32
N GLN A 349 4.42 -5.52 2.54
CA GLN A 349 5.02 -6.59 1.76
C GLN A 349 4.26 -7.91 1.94
N ALA A 350 3.84 -8.25 3.16
CA ALA A 350 3.05 -9.44 3.42
C ALA A 350 1.66 -9.37 2.76
N SER A 351 1.02 -8.19 2.72
CA SER A 351 -0.20 -7.96 1.96
C SER A 351 0.05 -8.14 0.46
N ILE A 352 1.10 -7.53 -0.09
CA ILE A 352 1.50 -7.71 -1.50
C ILE A 352 1.74 -9.20 -1.80
N ASP A 353 2.45 -9.92 -0.93
CA ASP A 353 2.75 -11.35 -1.09
C ASP A 353 1.50 -12.24 -0.94
N ALA A 354 0.56 -11.85 -0.05
CA ALA A 354 -0.70 -12.56 0.18
C ALA A 354 -1.72 -12.30 -0.92
N ARG A 355 -1.65 -11.13 -1.56
CA ARG A 355 -2.31 -10.82 -2.83
C ARG A 355 -1.65 -11.65 -3.92
N ASN A 356 -2.08 -12.91 -4.05
CA ASN A 356 -1.89 -13.70 -5.28
C ASN A 356 -2.69 -13.10 -6.46
N SER A 357 -2.74 -11.78 -6.61
CA SER A 357 -3.42 -11.03 -7.67
C SER A 357 -3.48 -9.58 -7.28
N ASP A 358 -2.69 -8.73 -7.96
CA ASP A 358 -2.89 -7.28 -8.16
C ASP A 358 -1.61 -6.45 -7.98
N SER A 359 -0.53 -6.81 -8.70
CA SER A 359 0.70 -6.00 -8.79
C SER A 359 0.77 -5.26 -10.13
N GLY A 360 1.42 -4.10 -10.12
CA GLY A 360 1.61 -3.21 -11.26
C GLY A 360 2.62 -3.69 -12.29
N GLY A 361 2.91 -4.98 -12.40
CA GLY A 361 4.08 -5.39 -13.15
C GLY A 361 5.33 -5.14 -12.33
N ILE A 362 6.24 -6.09 -12.38
CA ILE A 362 7.46 -6.11 -11.57
C ILE A 362 8.54 -6.81 -12.38
N SER A 363 8.59 -6.62 -13.69
CA SER A 363 9.58 -7.29 -14.54
C SER A 363 10.69 -6.36 -14.98
N SER A 364 11.86 -6.93 -15.26
CA SER A 364 13.09 -6.23 -15.67
C SER A 364 13.21 -6.13 -17.19
N GLY A 365 14.16 -5.34 -17.71
CA GLY A 365 14.39 -5.16 -19.16
C GLY A 365 13.42 -4.14 -19.78
N LYS A 366 13.57 -2.88 -19.36
CA LYS A 366 12.67 -1.74 -19.64
C LYS A 366 13.36 -0.63 -20.43
#